data_AF-A0A1C5ZCN8-F1
#
_entry.id   AF-A0A1C5ZCN8-F1
#
_cell.length_a   1.000
_cell.length_b   1.000
_cell.length_c   1.000
_cell.angle_alpha   90.00
_cell.angle_beta   90.00
_cell.angle_gamma   90.00
#
_symmetry.space_group_name_H-M   'P 1'
#
loop_
_entity.id
_entity.type
_entity.pdbx_description
1 polymer ?
#
loop_
_entity_poly.entity_id
_entity_poly.type
_entity_poly.pdbx_seq_one_letter_code
_entity_poly.pdbx_strand_id
1 'polypeptide(L)'
;MAHQNNEQNLIPFNERTEDERRELASKAGKASGAARRKKRTMKATAKMLFDLPITSKELKQKLALLGVDTDDATYQTAVMVAMLNQAMKGNVKAAAFCRELLGEDPSIQLRRDELKLSREKFQHEKAMDERTVAADEQKASLADAIQAAYQMRLKREQTGGDDE
;
A
#
# COMPACT_ATOMS: atom_id res chain seq x y z
N MET A 1 -34.11 -17.48 -8.21
CA MET A 1 -33.49 -18.70 -7.63
C MET A 1 -32.44 -18.23 -6.64
N ALA A 2 -32.63 -18.52 -5.34
CA ALA A 2 -31.68 -18.14 -4.32
C ALA A 2 -30.35 -18.87 -4.55
N HIS A 3 -29.25 -18.13 -4.68
CA HIS A 3 -27.91 -18.71 -4.69
C HIS A 3 -27.63 -19.25 -3.29
N GLN A 4 -27.86 -20.54 -3.07
CA GLN A 4 -27.38 -21.22 -1.87
C GLN A 4 -25.85 -21.16 -1.87
N ASN A 5 -25.28 -20.66 -0.77
CA ASN A 5 -23.86 -20.57 -0.55
C ASN A 5 -23.23 -21.97 -0.68
N ASN A 6 -22.31 -22.12 -1.65
CA ASN A 6 -21.61 -23.37 -1.94
C ASN A 6 -20.46 -23.64 -0.96
N GLU A 7 -20.56 -23.14 0.28
CA GLU A 7 -19.51 -23.18 1.29
C GLU A 7 -19.18 -24.61 1.72
N GLN A 8 -20.16 -25.52 1.62
CA GLN A 8 -20.02 -26.94 1.93
C GLN A 8 -19.14 -27.71 0.92
N ASN A 9 -18.82 -27.11 -0.24
CA ASN A 9 -17.99 -27.73 -1.30
C ASN A 9 -16.55 -27.17 -1.34
N LEU A 10 -16.13 -26.37 -0.35
CA LEU A 10 -14.76 -25.84 -0.26
C LEU A 10 -13.90 -26.69 0.67
N ILE A 11 -12.91 -27.39 0.12
CA ILE A 11 -11.91 -28.11 0.92
C ILE A 11 -10.84 -27.11 1.44
N PRO A 12 -10.64 -26.97 2.76
CA PRO A 12 -9.62 -26.10 3.33
C PRO A 12 -8.20 -26.46 2.86
N PHE A 13 -7.31 -25.48 2.71
CA PHE A 13 -5.93 -25.72 2.26
C PHE A 13 -5.13 -26.66 3.18
N ASN A 14 -5.48 -26.72 4.47
CA ASN A 14 -4.81 -27.58 5.46
C ASN A 14 -5.17 -29.05 5.31
N GLU A 15 -6.29 -29.35 4.66
CA GLU A 15 -6.80 -30.72 4.43
C GLU A 15 -6.39 -31.27 3.06
N ARG A 16 -5.68 -30.48 2.25
CA ARG A 16 -5.22 -30.86 0.89
C ARG A 16 -3.81 -31.42 0.92
N THR A 17 -3.53 -32.37 0.03
CA THR A 17 -2.17 -32.89 -0.18
C THR A 17 -1.25 -31.80 -0.74
N GLU A 18 0.06 -31.99 -0.59
CA GLU A 18 1.05 -31.03 -1.09
C GLU A 18 0.99 -30.89 -2.63
N ASP A 19 0.77 -32.00 -3.34
CA ASP A 19 0.63 -32.02 -4.80
C ASP A 19 -0.61 -31.25 -5.27
N GLU A 20 -1.77 -31.44 -4.63
CA GLU A 20 -2.98 -30.68 -4.93
C GLU A 20 -2.78 -29.18 -4.69
N ARG A 21 -2.11 -28.82 -3.57
CA ARG A 21 -1.77 -27.43 -3.27
C ARG A 21 -0.88 -26.82 -4.36
N ARG A 22 0.11 -27.58 -4.84
CA ARG A 22 1.02 -27.15 -5.90
C ARG A 22 0.31 -26.94 -7.23
N GLU A 23 -0.60 -27.86 -7.61
CA GLU A 23 -1.42 -27.72 -8.80
C GLU A 23 -2.32 -26.48 -8.75
N LEU A 24 -2.99 -26.27 -7.61
CA LEU A 24 -3.88 -25.12 -7.41
C LEU A 24 -3.09 -23.82 -7.44
N ALA A 25 -1.92 -23.76 -6.79
CA ALA A 25 -1.05 -22.61 -6.84
C ALA A 25 -0.59 -22.30 -8.28
N SER A 26 -0.27 -23.32 -9.08
CA SER A 26 0.07 -23.17 -10.50
C SER A 26 -1.12 -22.65 -11.32
N LYS A 27 -2.31 -23.24 -11.16
CA LYS A 27 -3.54 -22.81 -11.83
C LYS A 27 -3.91 -21.36 -11.45
N ALA A 28 -3.85 -21.03 -10.17
CA ALA A 28 -4.09 -19.69 -9.65
C ALA A 28 -3.06 -18.67 -10.17
N GLY A 29 -1.78 -19.03 -10.19
CA GLY A 29 -0.71 -18.19 -10.73
C GLY A 29 -0.88 -17.91 -12.21
N LYS A 30 -1.22 -18.93 -13.02
CA LYS A 30 -1.50 -18.77 -14.46
C LYS A 30 -2.73 -17.89 -14.69
N ALA A 31 -3.83 -18.12 -13.97
CA ALA A 31 -5.05 -17.34 -14.08
C ALA A 31 -4.83 -15.88 -13.66
N SER A 32 -4.17 -15.64 -12.53
CA SER A 32 -3.80 -14.31 -12.04
C SER A 32 -2.88 -13.60 -13.05
N GLY A 33 -1.89 -14.30 -13.59
CA GLY A 33 -1.01 -13.77 -14.64
C GLY A 33 -1.77 -13.38 -15.92
N ALA A 34 -2.69 -14.22 -16.38
CA ALA A 34 -3.54 -13.92 -17.53
C ALA A 34 -4.44 -12.71 -17.27
N ALA A 35 -5.07 -12.63 -16.08
CA ALA A 35 -5.89 -11.49 -15.68
C ALA A 35 -5.07 -10.18 -15.60
N ARG A 36 -3.86 -10.23 -15.04
CA ARG A 36 -2.93 -9.09 -14.98
C ARG A 36 -2.53 -8.61 -16.38
N ARG A 37 -2.21 -9.53 -17.30
CA ARG A 37 -1.90 -9.20 -18.70
C ARG A 37 -3.10 -8.57 -19.40
N LYS A 38 -4.31 -9.15 -19.26
CA LYS A 38 -5.55 -8.59 -19.81
C LYS A 38 -5.80 -7.17 -19.30
N LYS A 39 -5.67 -6.93 -17.99
CA LYS A 39 -5.80 -5.59 -17.39
C LYS A 39 -4.79 -4.61 -17.97
N ARG A 40 -3.52 -5.02 -18.14
CA ARG A 40 -2.48 -4.19 -18.75
C ARG A 40 -2.83 -3.83 -20.20
N THR A 41 -3.22 -4.82 -21.01
CA THR A 41 -3.63 -4.58 -22.40
C THR A 41 -4.82 -3.63 -22.46
N MET A 42 -5.86 -3.85 -21.66
CA MET A 42 -7.01 -2.95 -21.60
C MET A 42 -6.62 -1.53 -21.20
N LYS A 43 -5.72 -1.36 -20.23
CA LYS A 43 -5.21 -0.04 -19.84
C LYS A 43 -4.47 0.64 -20.99
N ALA A 44 -3.64 -0.10 -21.73
CA ALA A 44 -2.93 0.43 -22.89
C ALA A 44 -3.90 0.84 -24.00
N THR A 45 -4.90 0.00 -24.30
CA THR A 45 -5.95 0.30 -25.27
C THR A 45 -6.77 1.52 -24.84
N ALA A 46 -7.17 1.62 -23.57
CA ALA A 46 -7.91 2.77 -23.08
C ALA A 46 -7.11 4.07 -23.21
N LYS A 47 -5.81 4.05 -22.86
CA LYS A 47 -4.93 5.21 -23.05
C LYS A 47 -4.88 5.62 -24.52
N MET A 48 -4.65 4.66 -25.42
CA MET A 48 -4.65 4.92 -26.86
C MET A 48 -5.95 5.58 -27.32
N LEU A 49 -7.11 5.07 -26.89
CA LEU A 49 -8.42 5.63 -27.27
C LEU A 49 -8.63 7.05 -26.77
N PHE A 50 -8.17 7.37 -25.54
CA PHE A 50 -8.27 8.71 -24.99
C PHE A 50 -7.35 9.72 -25.66
N ASP A 51 -6.17 9.28 -26.10
CA ASP A 51 -5.17 10.11 -26.79
C ASP A 51 -5.56 10.39 -28.26
N LEU A 52 -6.57 9.70 -28.81
CA LEU A 52 -7.01 9.96 -30.19
C LEU A 52 -7.61 11.37 -30.34
N PRO A 53 -7.36 12.04 -31.48
CA PRO A 53 -8.01 13.31 -31.79
C PRO A 53 -9.50 13.10 -32.06
N ILE A 54 -10.30 14.07 -31.66
CA ILE A 54 -11.74 14.04 -31.92
C ILE A 54 -11.98 14.29 -33.41
N THR A 55 -12.70 13.37 -34.07
CA THR A 55 -13.08 13.50 -35.48
C THR A 55 -14.52 13.99 -35.67
N SER A 56 -15.37 13.85 -34.64
CA SER A 56 -16.77 14.26 -34.70
C SER A 56 -16.92 15.79 -34.68
N LYS A 57 -17.51 16.35 -35.74
CA LYS A 57 -17.79 17.79 -35.86
C LYS A 57 -18.73 18.30 -34.77
N GLU A 58 -19.77 17.53 -34.44
CA GLU A 58 -20.72 17.91 -33.39
C GLU A 58 -20.07 18.02 -32.02
N LEU A 59 -19.16 17.08 -31.72
CA LEU A 59 -18.45 17.08 -30.45
C LEU A 59 -17.47 18.25 -30.37
N LYS A 60 -16.75 18.54 -31.46
CA LYS A 60 -15.90 19.74 -31.55
C LYS A 60 -16.72 21.02 -31.35
N GLN A 61 -17.87 21.16 -31.99
CA GLN A 61 -18.73 22.34 -31.80
C GLN A 61 -19.18 22.50 -30.34
N LYS A 62 -19.59 21.41 -29.69
CA LYS A 62 -19.96 21.43 -28.25
C LYS A 62 -18.79 21.85 -27.36
N LEU A 63 -17.57 21.45 -27.70
CA LEU A 63 -16.35 21.83 -26.98
C LEU A 63 -15.96 23.30 -27.22
N ALA A 64 -16.08 23.78 -28.47
CA ALA A 64 -15.82 25.17 -28.82
C ALA A 64 -16.76 26.14 -28.07
N LEU A 65 -18.04 25.77 -27.91
CA LEU A 65 -19.01 26.55 -27.13
C LEU A 65 -18.60 26.71 -25.66
N LEU A 66 -17.78 25.78 -25.14
CA LEU A 66 -17.26 25.80 -23.78
C LEU A 66 -15.88 26.48 -23.68
N GLY A 67 -15.38 27.06 -24.78
CA GLY A 67 -14.09 27.74 -24.84
C GLY A 67 -12.89 26.80 -24.90
N VAL A 68 -13.08 25.52 -25.21
CA VAL A 68 -12.00 24.54 -25.37
C VAL A 68 -11.48 24.60 -26.81
N ASP A 69 -10.17 24.71 -26.97
CA ASP A 69 -9.53 24.62 -28.28
C ASP A 69 -9.80 23.25 -28.93
N THR A 70 -10.32 23.27 -30.15
CA THR A 70 -10.80 22.09 -30.87
C THR A 70 -9.80 21.52 -31.86
N ASP A 71 -8.70 22.22 -32.14
CA ASP A 71 -7.72 21.79 -33.14
C ASP A 71 -6.96 20.56 -32.61
N ASP A 72 -6.54 20.60 -31.35
CA ASP A 72 -5.84 19.51 -30.65
C ASP A 72 -6.70 18.78 -29.61
N ALA A 73 -8.03 18.94 -29.65
CA ALA A 73 -8.91 18.28 -28.70
C ALA A 73 -8.90 16.75 -28.86
N THR A 74 -8.54 16.05 -27.78
CA THR A 74 -8.58 14.59 -27.68
C THR A 74 -9.85 14.10 -26.98
N TYR A 75 -10.16 12.81 -27.10
CA TYR A 75 -11.28 12.20 -26.39
C TYR A 75 -11.16 12.33 -24.87
N GLN A 76 -9.93 12.41 -24.33
CA GLN A 76 -9.70 12.72 -22.92
C GLN A 76 -10.38 14.04 -22.53
N THR A 77 -10.15 15.11 -23.31
CA THR A 77 -10.75 16.43 -23.05
C THR A 77 -12.28 16.37 -23.14
N ALA A 78 -12.83 15.65 -24.12
CA ALA A 78 -14.28 15.47 -24.24
C ALA A 78 -14.89 14.78 -23.02
N VAL A 79 -14.25 13.75 -22.49
CA VAL A 79 -14.74 13.04 -21.29
C VAL A 79 -14.69 13.94 -20.07
N MET A 80 -13.63 14.74 -19.90
CA MET A 80 -13.54 15.69 -18.78
C MET A 80 -14.68 16.70 -18.82
N VAL A 81 -14.95 17.27 -20.00
CA VAL A 81 -16.07 18.20 -20.20
C VAL A 81 -17.42 17.54 -19.94
N ALA A 82 -17.61 16.29 -20.39
CA ALA A 82 -18.83 15.55 -20.12
C ALA A 82 -19.04 15.30 -18.61
N MET A 83 -17.97 14.95 -17.89
CA MET A 83 -18.01 14.77 -16.43
C MET A 83 -18.31 16.08 -15.71
N LEU A 84 -17.70 17.19 -16.11
CA LEU A 84 -17.99 18.51 -15.55
C LEU A 84 -19.46 18.89 -15.77
N ASN A 85 -19.99 18.66 -16.97
CA ASN A 85 -21.41 18.89 -17.27
C ASN A 85 -22.34 18.02 -16.42
N GLN A 86 -21.98 16.77 -16.15
CA GLN A 86 -22.74 15.90 -15.25
C GLN A 86 -22.66 16.36 -13.80
N ALA A 87 -21.50 16.82 -13.35
CA ALA A 87 -21.31 17.38 -12.01
C ALA A 87 -22.17 18.63 -11.81
N MET A 88 -22.21 19.55 -12.79
CA MET A 88 -23.07 20.73 -12.77
C MET A 88 -24.56 20.39 -12.68
N LYS A 89 -24.97 19.23 -13.22
CA LYS A 89 -26.34 18.71 -13.11
C LYS A 89 -26.64 18.01 -11.78
N GLY A 90 -25.72 18.03 -10.82
CA GLY A 90 -25.89 17.41 -9.51
C GLY A 90 -25.47 15.94 -9.43
N ASN A 91 -24.76 15.40 -10.44
CA ASN A 91 -24.22 14.05 -10.34
C ASN A 91 -23.02 14.03 -9.37
N VAL A 92 -23.27 13.57 -8.14
CA VAL A 92 -22.27 13.52 -7.06
C VAL A 92 -21.05 12.67 -7.44
N LYS A 93 -21.22 11.59 -8.21
CA LYS A 93 -20.09 10.74 -8.65
C LYS A 93 -19.20 11.47 -9.65
N ALA A 94 -19.79 12.22 -10.58
CA ALA A 94 -19.03 13.03 -11.52
C ALA A 94 -18.31 14.19 -10.80
N ALA A 95 -18.96 14.82 -9.81
CA ALA A 95 -18.32 15.82 -8.97
C ALA A 95 -17.15 15.23 -8.15
N ALA A 96 -17.32 14.03 -7.59
CA ALA A 96 -16.26 13.32 -6.89
C ALA A 96 -15.06 13.02 -7.81
N PHE A 97 -15.32 12.55 -9.03
CA PHE A 97 -14.28 12.34 -10.05
C PHE A 97 -13.53 13.64 -10.38
N CYS A 98 -14.24 14.77 -10.51
CA CYS A 98 -13.60 16.07 -10.76
C CYS A 98 -12.70 16.49 -9.58
N ARG A 99 -13.12 16.28 -8.33
CA ARG A 99 -12.30 16.54 -7.14
C ARG A 99 -11.07 15.64 -7.07
N GLU A 100 -11.24 14.35 -7.38
CA GLU A 100 -10.15 13.37 -7.41
C GLU A 100 -9.07 13.79 -8.41
N LEU A 101 -9.47 14.27 -9.59
CA LEU A 101 -8.56 14.78 -10.62
C LEU A 101 -7.75 15.99 -10.14
N LEU A 102 -8.35 16.87 -9.34
CA LEU A 102 -7.68 18.04 -8.76
C LEU A 102 -6.82 17.68 -7.52
N GLY A 103 -6.86 16.43 -7.06
CA GLY A 103 -6.15 16.00 -5.85
C GLY A 103 -6.79 16.53 -4.55
N GLU A 104 -8.01 17.05 -4.63
CA GLU A 104 -8.77 17.61 -3.51
C GLU A 104 -9.66 16.56 -2.82
N ASP A 105 -9.35 15.27 -2.97
CA ASP A 105 -10.10 14.21 -2.29
C ASP A 105 -9.67 14.16 -0.80
N PRO A 106 -10.57 14.47 0.15
CA PRO A 106 -10.27 14.42 1.58
C PRO A 106 -9.80 13.03 2.03
N SER A 107 -10.28 11.96 1.37
CA SER A 107 -9.91 10.59 1.72
C SER A 107 -8.44 10.28 1.40
N ILE A 108 -7.88 10.90 0.35
CA ILE A 108 -6.48 10.74 -0.02
C ILE A 108 -5.57 11.49 0.97
N GLN A 109 -6.01 12.66 1.44
CA GLN A 109 -5.29 13.43 2.45
C GLN A 109 -5.28 12.69 3.79
N LEU A 110 -6.45 12.24 4.25
CA LEU A 110 -6.59 11.41 5.46
C LEU A 110 -5.69 10.18 5.41
N ARG A 111 -5.73 9.42 4.30
CA ARG A 111 -4.91 8.23 4.13
C ARG A 111 -3.41 8.53 4.13
N ARG A 112 -3.01 9.66 3.55
CA ARG A 112 -1.61 10.12 3.56
C ARG A 112 -1.16 10.43 4.98
N ASP A 113 -2.00 11.09 5.77
CA ASP A 113 -1.67 11.46 7.15
C ASP A 113 -1.69 10.24 8.08
N GLU A 114 -2.63 9.31 7.89
CA GLU A 114 -2.62 7.99 8.55
C GLU A 114 -1.33 7.21 8.26
N LEU A 115 -0.87 7.21 7.01
CA LEU A 115 0.38 6.55 6.61
C LEU A 115 1.61 7.19 7.26
N LYS A 116 1.65 8.52 7.42
CA LYS A 116 2.73 9.20 8.14
C LYS A 116 2.72 8.80 9.61
N LEU A 117 1.56 8.89 10.24
CA LEU A 117 1.39 8.58 11.66
C LEU A 117 1.72 7.12 11.97
N SER A 118 1.37 6.20 11.07
CA SER A 118 1.76 4.78 11.16
C SER A 118 3.28 4.59 11.02
N ARG A 119 3.95 5.29 10.10
CA ARG A 119 5.41 5.24 9.97
C ARG A 119 6.13 5.78 11.19
N GLU A 120 5.66 6.92 11.72
CA GLU A 120 6.22 7.54 12.91
C GLU A 120 6.08 6.63 14.13
N LYS A 121 4.90 6.03 14.33
CA LYS A 121 4.67 5.04 15.38
C LYS A 121 5.63 3.85 15.27
N PHE A 122 5.77 3.28 14.07
CA PHE A 122 6.67 2.16 13.83
C PHE A 122 8.15 2.51 14.09
N GLN A 123 8.59 3.70 13.68
CA GLN A 123 9.94 4.17 13.95
C GLN A 123 10.18 4.42 15.44
N HIS A 124 9.20 4.97 16.14
CA HIS A 124 9.26 5.18 17.58
C HIS A 124 9.30 3.85 18.34
N GLU A 125 8.48 2.88 17.96
CA GLU A 125 8.50 1.52 18.52
C GLU A 125 9.87 0.86 18.33
N LYS A 126 10.42 0.89 17.11
CA LYS A 126 11.78 0.38 16.84
C LYS A 126 12.86 1.08 17.67
N ALA A 127 12.77 2.40 17.82
CA ALA A 127 13.73 3.16 18.63
C ALA A 127 13.62 2.86 20.13
N MET A 128 12.41 2.55 20.61
CA MET A 128 12.20 2.11 21.99
C MET A 128 12.75 0.72 22.22
N ASP A 129 12.55 -0.21 21.28
CA ASP A 129 13.14 -1.55 21.33
C ASP A 129 14.68 -1.50 21.28
N GLU A 130 15.26 -0.63 20.45
CA GLU A 130 16.71 -0.43 20.43
C GLU A 130 17.23 0.15 21.77
N ARG A 131 16.49 1.05 22.41
CA ARG A 131 16.84 1.62 23.72
C ARG A 131 16.71 0.62 24.86
N THR A 132 15.70 -0.26 24.85
CA THR A 132 15.55 -1.30 25.89
C THR A 132 16.66 -2.33 25.76
N VAL A 133 16.97 -2.79 24.55
CA VAL A 133 18.11 -3.68 24.29
C VAL A 133 19.41 -3.05 24.75
N ALA A 134 19.69 -1.79 24.41
CA ALA A 134 20.90 -1.10 24.85
C ALA A 134 20.97 -0.91 26.38
N ALA A 135 19.84 -0.65 27.04
CA ALA A 135 19.78 -0.53 28.50
C ALA A 135 20.06 -1.87 29.20
N ASP A 136 19.59 -2.99 28.63
CA ASP A 136 19.83 -4.32 29.18
C ASP A 136 21.27 -4.79 28.94
N GLU A 137 21.88 -4.44 27.80
CA GLU A 137 23.32 -4.61 27.55
C GLU A 137 24.18 -3.81 28.54
N GLN A 138 23.81 -2.55 28.83
CA GLN A 138 24.53 -1.74 29.82
C GLN A 138 24.42 -2.30 31.24
N LYS A 139 23.25 -2.80 31.65
CA LYS A 139 23.08 -3.47 32.95
C LYS A 139 23.91 -4.74 33.04
N ALA A 140 23.98 -5.54 31.98
CA ALA A 140 24.80 -6.75 31.92
C ALA A 140 26.30 -6.41 32.06
N SER A 141 26.77 -5.40 31.32
CA SER A 141 28.15 -4.90 31.43
C SER A 141 28.49 -4.38 32.83
N LEU A 142 27.56 -3.66 33.47
CA LEU A 142 27.73 -3.18 34.84
C LEU A 142 27.81 -4.34 35.85
N ALA A 143 26.97 -5.37 35.68
CA ALA A 143 26.99 -6.55 36.53
C ALA A 143 28.32 -7.31 36.42
N ASP A 144 28.85 -7.47 35.21
CA ASP A 144 30.15 -8.11 34.96
C ASP A 144 31.30 -7.34 35.62
N ALA A 145 31.27 -6.00 35.56
CA ALA A 145 32.26 -5.14 36.21
C ALA A 145 32.24 -5.28 37.74
N ILE A 146 31.05 -5.36 38.34
CA ILE A 146 30.89 -5.57 39.79
C ILE A 146 31.41 -6.95 40.20
N GLN A 147 31.10 -7.99 39.43
CA GLN A 147 31.59 -9.34 39.70
C GLN A 147 33.12 -9.42 39.59
N ALA A 148 33.71 -8.83 38.55
CA ALA A 148 35.16 -8.76 38.40
C ALA A 148 35.83 -8.06 39.59
N ALA A 149 35.27 -6.95 40.06
CA ALA A 149 35.78 -6.24 41.24
C ALA A 149 35.70 -7.09 42.53
N TYR A 150 34.61 -7.83 42.73
CA TYR A 150 34.46 -8.74 43.87
C TYR A 150 35.48 -9.88 43.84
N GLN A 151 35.68 -10.50 42.68
CA GLN A 151 36.66 -11.58 42.49
C GLN A 151 38.10 -11.10 42.75
N MET A 152 38.43 -9.88 42.31
CA MET A 152 39.73 -9.27 42.60
C MET A 152 39.94 -9.03 44.10
N ARG A 153 38.90 -8.59 44.82
CA ARG A 153 38.94 -8.43 46.27
C ARG A 153 39.16 -9.76 46.99
N LEU A 154 38.43 -10.81 46.60
CA LEU A 154 38.55 -12.14 47.19
C LEU A 154 39.97 -12.72 47.01
N LYS A 155 40.56 -12.54 45.82
CA LYS A 155 41.95 -12.93 45.55
C LYS A 155 42.96 -12.15 46.39
N ARG A 156 42.68 -10.89 46.70
CA ARG A 156 43.50 -10.06 47.61
C ARG A 156 43.42 -10.55 49.06
N GLU A 157 42.22 -10.93 49.51
CA GLU A 157 42.01 -11.49 50.85
C GLU A 157 42.65 -12.89 50.99
N GLN A 158 42.72 -13.68 49.92
CA GLN A 158 43.43 -14.98 49.90
C GLN A 158 44.95 -14.88 49.84
N THR A 159 45.52 -13.74 49.42
CA THR A 159 46.98 -13.54 49.31
C THR A 159 47.58 -12.77 50.49
N GLY A 160 46.75 -12.24 51.39
CA GLY A 160 47.18 -11.54 52.62
C GLY A 160 47.12 -12.39 53.89
N GLY A 161 47.03 -13.72 53.77
CA GLY A 161 46.94 -14.66 54.89
C GLY A 161 48.22 -15.45 55.21
N ASP A 162 49.33 -15.21 54.50
CA ASP A 162 50.60 -15.92 54.67
C ASP A 162 51.72 -15.00 55.20
N ASP A 163 51.41 -14.09 56.13
CA ASP A 163 52.41 -13.34 56.91
C ASP A 163 52.10 -13.45 58.41
N GLU A 164 52.36 -14.63 59.00
CA GLU A 164 52.68 -14.84 60.43
C GLU A 164 54.04 -15.55 60.56
#